data_AF-A0A3M1D1X8-F1
#
_entry.id   AF-A0A3M1D1X8-F1
#
_cell.length_a   1.000
_cell.length_b   1.000
_cell.length_c   1.000
_cell.angle_alpha   90.00
_cell.angle_beta   90.00
_cell.angle_gamma   90.00
#
_symmetry.space_group_name_H-M   'P 1'
#
loop_
_entity.id
_entity.type
_entity.pdbx_description
1 polymer ?
#
loop_
_entity_poly.entity_id
_entity_poly.type
_entity_poly.pdbx_seq_one_letter_code
_entity_poly.pdbx_strand_id
1 'polypeptide(L)'
;MGVQFFGEFLIDRWIITRGQLIEALELQRFRNPKFGQLAVEKGYLTEQQVAQVHIAQRNTDKRFAELAVSMGLMTQEQADEILAVQKNNHLYLGEALLELGHITEEILERELAIFKEEQAAYELEKIEIPAGVGPADTIEAAVDMTRKMLERMAGLKSKVEPGKMEESAQLDFDAHLSVAVDFTGSENSRYVLSPSSEVAVWLASAVLGQDATRESEEVVADAVKEFCNIVCGNTVAKLSQQGKIVEISPPLLLDDLPGTDGAERCLVFPVRLSEGRIDLRFQLEQSART
;
A
#
# COMPACT_ATOMS: atom_id res chain seq x y z
N MET A 1 10.22 -16.52 10.65
CA MET A 1 8.89 -16.06 10.19
C MET A 1 9.06 -14.63 9.69
N GLY A 2 8.34 -14.20 8.66
CA GLY A 2 8.47 -12.84 8.11
C GLY A 2 7.59 -11.83 8.84
N VAL A 3 7.62 -10.58 8.40
CA VAL A 3 6.65 -9.58 8.87
C VAL A 3 5.26 -10.01 8.39
N GLN A 4 4.24 -10.00 9.25
CA GLN A 4 2.89 -10.43 8.89
C GLN A 4 1.83 -9.55 9.55
N PHE A 5 0.62 -9.55 8.97
CA PHE A 5 -0.57 -8.99 9.60
C PHE A 5 -1.23 -10.01 10.51
N PHE A 6 -1.98 -9.53 11.51
CA PHE A 6 -2.64 -10.41 12.46
C PHE A 6 -3.62 -11.38 11.79
N GLY A 7 -4.33 -10.95 10.75
CA GLY A 7 -5.23 -11.83 9.99
C GLY A 7 -4.51 -12.99 9.30
N GLU A 8 -3.34 -12.74 8.70
CA GLU A 8 -2.53 -13.77 8.04
C GLU A 8 -1.94 -14.75 9.07
N PHE A 9 -1.45 -14.22 10.19
CA PHE A 9 -0.99 -15.02 11.32
C PHE A 9 -2.06 -16.01 11.83
N LEU A 10 -3.32 -15.58 11.91
CA LEU A 10 -4.43 -16.43 12.32
C LEU A 10 -4.76 -17.51 11.28
N ILE A 11 -4.60 -17.23 9.98
CA ILE A 11 -4.78 -18.22 8.91
C ILE A 11 -3.69 -19.29 8.97
N ASP A 12 -2.42 -18.89 9.11
CA ASP A 12 -1.27 -19.80 9.15
C ASP A 12 -1.35 -20.78 10.33
N ARG A 13 -1.98 -20.35 11.43
CA ARG A 13 -2.24 -21.17 12.62
C ARG A 13 -3.58 -21.91 12.58
N TRP A 14 -4.30 -21.84 11.47
CA TRP A 14 -5.60 -22.48 11.26
C TRP A 14 -6.67 -22.04 12.28
N ILE A 15 -6.54 -20.83 12.82
CA ILE A 15 -7.51 -20.25 13.77
C ILE A 15 -8.72 -19.71 13.02
N ILE A 16 -8.48 -19.12 11.84
CA ILE A 16 -9.53 -18.64 10.94
C ILE A 16 -9.26 -19.13 9.52
N THR A 17 -10.31 -19.13 8.70
CA THR A 17 -10.21 -19.36 7.25
C THR A 17 -10.08 -18.04 6.49
N ARG A 18 -9.62 -18.11 5.24
CA ARG A 18 -9.58 -16.96 4.32
C ARG A 18 -10.94 -16.29 4.16
N GLY A 19 -12.02 -17.07 4.09
CA GLY A 19 -13.39 -16.53 4.00
C GLY A 19 -13.80 -15.74 5.24
N GLN A 20 -13.47 -16.25 6.44
CA GLN A 20 -13.74 -15.54 7.70
C GLN A 20 -12.93 -14.25 7.84
N LEU A 21 -11.68 -14.25 7.35
CA LEU A 21 -10.87 -13.04 7.29
C LEU A 21 -11.52 -11.99 6.38
N ILE A 22 -11.99 -12.38 5.19
CA ILE A 22 -12.67 -11.48 4.26
C ILE A 22 -13.91 -10.87 4.92
N GLU A 23 -14.77 -11.68 5.52
CA GLU A 23 -15.98 -11.21 6.20
C GLU A 23 -15.66 -10.22 7.34
N ALA A 24 -14.63 -10.50 8.14
CA ALA A 24 -14.20 -9.60 9.20
C ALA A 24 -13.63 -8.28 8.67
N LEU A 25 -12.87 -8.31 7.57
CA LEU A 25 -12.38 -7.11 6.90
C LEU A 25 -13.54 -6.28 6.33
N GLU A 26 -14.56 -6.91 5.75
CA GLU A 26 -15.76 -6.23 5.27
C GLU A 26 -16.52 -5.54 6.41
N LEU A 27 -16.76 -6.24 7.53
CA LEU A 27 -17.39 -5.66 8.71
C LEU A 27 -16.58 -4.49 9.26
N GLN A 28 -15.26 -4.66 9.35
CA GLN A 28 -14.33 -3.61 9.79
C GLN A 28 -14.45 -2.37 8.89
N ARG A 29 -14.45 -2.53 7.57
CA ARG A 29 -14.59 -1.42 6.62
C ARG A 29 -15.94 -0.72 6.75
N PHE A 30 -17.02 -1.50 6.89
CA PHE A 30 -18.36 -0.95 7.04
C PHE A 30 -18.51 -0.11 8.31
N ARG A 31 -17.92 -0.56 9.43
CA ARG A 31 -18.00 0.14 10.73
C ARG A 31 -16.96 1.23 10.95
N ASN A 32 -15.91 1.27 10.13
CA ASN A 32 -14.87 2.31 10.18
C ASN A 32 -15.06 3.31 9.03
N PRO A 33 -16.02 4.26 9.14
CA PRO A 33 -16.26 5.22 8.08
C PRO A 33 -15.01 6.06 7.82
N LYS A 34 -14.76 6.34 6.54
CA LYS A 34 -13.65 7.19 6.11
C LYS A 34 -13.85 8.61 6.60
N PHE A 35 -12.76 9.36 6.76
CA PHE A 35 -12.80 10.74 7.22
C PHE A 35 -13.77 11.59 6.40
N GLY A 36 -13.68 11.50 5.06
CA GLY A 36 -14.57 12.24 4.15
C GLY A 36 -16.05 11.89 4.33
N GLN A 37 -16.39 10.63 4.59
CA GLN A 37 -17.76 10.20 4.85
C GLN A 37 -18.30 10.81 6.15
N LEU A 38 -17.54 10.72 7.24
CA LEU A 38 -17.92 11.34 8.51
C LEU A 38 -18.04 12.87 8.40
N ALA A 39 -17.19 13.50 7.59
CA ALA A 39 -17.26 14.94 7.34
C ALA A 39 -18.56 15.35 6.64
N VAL A 40 -19.05 14.51 5.71
CA VAL A 40 -20.35 14.71 5.04
C VAL A 40 -21.51 14.44 5.99
N GLU A 41 -21.47 13.36 6.76
CA GLU A 41 -22.50 13.03 7.75
C GLU A 41 -22.67 14.12 8.82
N LYS A 42 -21.57 14.78 9.22
CA LYS A 42 -21.57 15.93 10.13
C LYS A 42 -21.91 17.26 9.47
N GLY A 43 -22.04 17.29 8.14
CA GLY A 43 -22.34 18.50 7.37
C GLY A 43 -21.17 19.49 7.25
N TYR A 44 -19.94 19.07 7.52
CA TYR A 44 -18.74 19.92 7.38
C TYR A 44 -18.25 19.99 5.94
N LEU A 45 -18.41 18.92 5.18
CA LEU A 45 -18.06 18.86 3.76
C LEU A 45 -19.25 18.37 2.93
N THR A 46 -19.29 18.76 1.66
CA THR A 46 -20.16 18.14 0.66
C THR A 46 -19.45 16.98 -0.04
N GLU A 47 -20.19 16.07 -0.68
CA GLU A 47 -19.60 14.99 -1.49
C GLU A 47 -18.67 15.53 -2.58
N GLN A 48 -19.01 16.68 -3.18
CA GLN A 48 -18.18 17.35 -4.17
C GLN A 48 -16.85 17.83 -3.57
N GLN A 49 -16.86 18.39 -2.36
CA GLN A 49 -15.64 18.81 -1.66
C GLN A 49 -14.78 17.61 -1.27
N VAL A 50 -15.39 16.50 -0.85
CA VAL A 50 -14.66 15.25 -0.58
C VAL A 50 -13.97 14.73 -1.84
N ALA A 51 -14.67 14.69 -2.98
CA ALA A 51 -14.08 14.30 -4.26
C ALA A 51 -12.92 15.22 -4.65
N GLN A 52 -13.06 16.54 -4.44
CA GLN A 52 -12.01 17.51 -4.71
C GLN A 52 -10.75 17.26 -3.87
N VAL A 53 -10.91 16.94 -2.57
CA VAL A 53 -9.77 16.60 -1.70
C VAL A 53 -9.11 15.29 -2.16
N HIS A 54 -9.89 14.28 -2.55
CA HIS A 54 -9.33 13.02 -3.08
C HIS A 54 -8.51 13.22 -4.35
N ILE A 55 -8.99 14.05 -5.28
CA ILE A 55 -8.25 14.39 -6.50
C ILE A 55 -6.95 15.12 -6.13
N ALA A 56 -7.01 16.09 -5.22
CA ALA A 56 -5.84 16.83 -4.77
C ALA A 56 -4.82 15.94 -4.02
N GLN A 57 -5.30 14.92 -3.29
CA GLN A 57 -4.46 14.01 -2.53
C GLN A 57 -3.60 13.10 -3.43
N ARG A 58 -4.02 12.84 -4.68
CA ARG A 58 -3.21 12.08 -5.65
C ARG A 58 -1.89 12.78 -5.99
N ASN A 59 -1.82 14.10 -5.84
CA ASN A 59 -0.69 14.91 -6.27
C ASN A 59 0.04 15.60 -5.10
N THR A 60 -0.27 15.24 -3.85
CA THR A 60 0.27 15.93 -2.67
C THR A 60 0.66 14.95 -1.56
N ASP A 61 1.78 15.22 -0.89
CA ASP A 61 2.21 14.43 0.28
C ASP A 61 1.49 14.87 1.57
N LYS A 62 0.16 15.02 1.54
CA LYS A 62 -0.67 15.46 2.68
C LYS A 62 -1.78 14.47 3.01
N ARG A 63 -2.14 14.38 4.31
CA ARG A 63 -3.29 13.59 4.76
C ARG A 63 -4.59 14.30 4.43
N PHE A 64 -5.70 13.57 4.35
CA PHE A 64 -7.00 14.11 3.93
C PHE A 64 -7.42 15.32 4.79
N ALA A 65 -7.35 15.16 6.13
CA ALA A 65 -7.69 16.21 7.08
C ALA A 65 -6.83 17.47 6.90
N GLU A 66 -5.51 17.31 6.85
CA GLU A 66 -4.56 18.41 6.63
C GLU A 66 -4.78 19.11 5.28
N LEU A 67 -5.06 18.33 4.24
CA LEU A 67 -5.29 18.83 2.90
C LEU A 67 -6.59 19.64 2.84
N ALA A 68 -7.69 19.10 3.39
CA ALA A 68 -8.98 19.77 3.46
C ALA A 68 -8.91 21.09 4.23
N VAL A 69 -8.16 21.14 5.34
CA VAL A 69 -7.89 22.38 6.08
C VAL A 69 -7.06 23.35 5.23
N SER A 70 -6.00 22.87 4.58
CA SER A 70 -5.14 23.72 3.74
C SER A 70 -5.83 24.27 2.49
N MET A 71 -6.87 23.59 2.01
CA MET A 71 -7.74 24.03 0.92
C MET A 71 -8.84 25.01 1.37
N GLY A 72 -8.94 25.28 2.68
CA GLY A 72 -9.98 26.15 3.25
C GLY A 72 -11.39 25.53 3.22
N LEU A 73 -11.48 24.20 3.04
CA LEU A 73 -12.77 23.49 2.97
C LEU A 73 -13.33 23.18 4.36
N MET A 74 -12.47 23.12 5.38
CA MET A 74 -12.86 22.90 6.78
C MET A 74 -11.86 23.55 7.75
N THR A 75 -12.25 23.73 9.01
CA THR A 75 -11.37 24.26 10.06
C THR A 75 -10.56 23.15 10.73
N GLN A 76 -9.46 23.52 11.41
CA GLN A 76 -8.67 22.56 12.19
C GLN A 76 -9.51 21.91 13.30
N GLU A 77 -10.38 22.68 13.96
CA GLU A 77 -11.28 22.20 15.02
C GLU A 77 -12.25 21.12 14.49
N GLN A 78 -12.83 21.34 13.31
CA GLN A 78 -13.70 20.36 12.65
C GLN A 78 -12.93 19.08 12.28
N ALA A 79 -11.69 19.23 11.83
CA ALA A 79 -10.84 18.09 11.50
C ALA A 79 -10.50 17.26 12.75
N ASP A 80 -10.13 17.92 13.85
CA ASP A 80 -9.81 17.27 15.12
C ASP A 80 -11.02 16.54 15.71
N GLU A 81 -12.23 17.10 15.56
CA GLU A 81 -13.47 16.43 15.99
C GLU A 81 -13.71 15.13 15.22
N ILE A 82 -13.55 15.12 13.88
CA ILE A 82 -13.72 13.90 13.09
C ILE A 82 -12.66 12.87 13.46
N LEU A 83 -11.40 13.28 13.63
CA LEU A 83 -10.31 12.37 14.04
C LEU A 83 -10.60 11.74 15.40
N ALA A 84 -11.15 12.51 16.34
CA ALA A 84 -11.55 11.98 17.64
C ALA A 84 -12.68 10.93 17.52
N VAL A 85 -13.68 11.18 16.68
CA VAL A 85 -14.76 10.23 16.41
C VAL A 85 -14.22 8.95 15.76
N GLN A 86 -13.34 9.07 14.75
CA GLN A 86 -12.71 7.90 14.13
C GLN A 86 -11.92 7.07 15.14
N LYS A 87 -11.14 7.73 16.00
CA LYS A 87 -10.32 7.04 17.01
C LYS A 87 -11.17 6.29 18.04
N ASN A 88 -12.28 6.88 18.49
CA ASN A 88 -13.13 6.30 19.53
C ASN A 88 -14.00 5.15 19.03
N ASN A 89 -14.36 5.16 17.74
CA ASN A 89 -15.27 4.18 17.14
C ASN A 89 -14.55 3.18 16.23
N HIS A 90 -13.21 3.13 16.27
CA HIS A 90 -12.44 2.25 15.41
C HIS A 90 -12.63 0.79 15.81
N LEU A 91 -13.25 0.00 14.94
CA LEU A 91 -13.31 -1.45 15.07
C LEU A 91 -11.98 -2.05 14.60
N TYR A 92 -11.32 -2.82 15.47
CA TYR A 92 -10.13 -3.57 15.12
C TYR A 92 -10.48 -4.94 14.51
N LEU A 93 -9.56 -5.53 13.75
CA LEU A 93 -9.80 -6.83 13.08
C LEU A 93 -10.13 -7.93 14.08
N GLY A 94 -9.45 -7.96 15.22
CA GLY A 94 -9.74 -8.93 16.29
C GLY A 94 -11.15 -8.77 16.86
N GLU A 95 -11.62 -7.53 17.04
CA GLU A 95 -12.98 -7.24 17.51
C GLU A 95 -14.02 -7.63 16.45
N ALA A 96 -13.75 -7.36 15.17
CA ALA A 96 -14.62 -7.80 14.08
C ALA A 96 -14.75 -9.34 14.04
N LEU A 97 -13.65 -10.08 14.21
CA LEU A 97 -13.65 -11.54 14.29
C LEU A 97 -14.43 -12.07 15.51
N LEU A 98 -14.35 -11.38 16.65
CA LEU A 98 -15.16 -11.69 17.84
C LEU A 98 -16.64 -11.46 17.60
N GLU A 99 -17.01 -10.31 17.04
CA GLU A 99 -18.41 -9.94 16.77
C GLU A 99 -19.08 -10.90 15.79
N LEU A 100 -18.35 -11.37 14.78
CA LEU A 100 -18.82 -12.38 13.84
C LEU A 100 -18.85 -13.80 14.42
N GLY A 101 -18.31 -14.01 15.62
CA GLY A 101 -18.26 -15.31 16.28
C GLY A 101 -17.22 -16.27 15.68
N HIS A 102 -16.26 -15.76 14.90
CA HIS A 102 -15.20 -16.58 14.28
C HIS A 102 -14.13 -16.99 15.29
N ILE A 103 -13.92 -16.20 16.35
CA ILE A 103 -13.01 -16.49 17.47
C ILE A 103 -13.68 -16.15 18.81
N THR A 104 -13.14 -16.68 19.90
CA THR A 104 -13.54 -16.29 21.28
C THR A 104 -12.57 -15.25 21.84
N GLU A 105 -12.98 -14.53 22.90
CA GLU A 105 -12.14 -13.52 23.57
C GLU A 105 -10.83 -14.13 24.07
N GLU A 106 -10.91 -15.34 24.65
CA GLU A 106 -9.76 -16.11 25.11
C GLU A 106 -8.78 -16.45 23.98
N ILE A 107 -9.29 -16.80 22.79
CA ILE A 107 -8.46 -17.06 21.60
C ILE A 107 -7.84 -15.75 21.12
N LEU A 108 -8.61 -14.65 21.05
CA LEU A 108 -8.09 -13.37 20.62
C LEU A 108 -6.93 -12.90 21.50
N GLU A 109 -7.12 -12.89 22.82
CA GLU A 109 -6.09 -12.45 23.77
C GLU A 109 -4.81 -13.28 23.65
N ARG A 110 -4.96 -14.61 23.60
CA ARG A 110 -3.83 -15.53 23.47
C ARG A 110 -3.06 -15.29 22.16
N GLU A 111 -3.76 -15.31 21.03
CA GLU A 111 -3.11 -15.18 19.72
C GLU A 111 -2.52 -13.79 19.52
N LEU A 112 -3.15 -12.73 20.06
CA LEU A 112 -2.62 -11.38 20.01
C LEU A 112 -1.32 -11.23 20.82
N ALA A 113 -1.23 -11.88 21.99
CA ALA A 113 -0.01 -11.88 22.79
C ALA A 113 1.15 -12.55 22.05
N ILE A 114 0.90 -13.74 21.48
CA ILE A 114 1.90 -14.48 20.68
C ILE A 114 2.33 -13.65 19.47
N PHE A 115 1.35 -13.09 18.73
CA PHE A 115 1.63 -12.26 17.57
C PHE A 115 2.52 -11.05 17.91
N LYS A 116 2.23 -10.34 19.01
CA LYS A 116 3.04 -9.21 19.45
C LYS A 116 4.46 -9.62 19.79
N GLU A 117 4.64 -10.75 20.49
CA GLU A 117 5.96 -11.26 20.83
C GLU A 117 6.77 -11.63 19.58
N GLU A 118 6.15 -12.32 18.61
CA GLU A 118 6.81 -12.70 17.35
C GLU A 118 7.09 -11.48 16.45
N GLN A 119 6.22 -10.47 16.48
CA GLN A 119 6.36 -9.27 15.66
C GLN A 119 7.22 -8.17 16.28
N ALA A 120 7.50 -8.21 17.59
CA ALA A 120 8.28 -7.19 18.28
C ALA A 120 9.68 -7.00 17.68
N ALA A 121 10.28 -8.07 17.17
CA ALA A 121 11.58 -8.01 16.48
C ALA A 121 11.54 -7.22 15.15
N TYR A 122 10.33 -7.01 14.60
CA TYR A 122 10.08 -6.35 13.31
C TYR A 122 9.41 -4.97 13.46
N GLU A 123 9.07 -4.52 14.67
CA GLU A 123 8.40 -3.24 14.92
C GLU A 123 9.33 -2.02 14.76
N LEU A 124 10.64 -2.21 14.64
CA LEU A 124 11.62 -1.12 14.49
C LEU A 124 11.85 -0.80 13.00
N GLU A 125 11.03 0.11 12.50
CA GLU A 125 11.06 0.66 11.14
C GLU A 125 12.40 1.35 10.81
N LYS A 126 13.17 0.73 9.90
CA LYS A 126 13.84 1.42 8.79
C LYS A 126 13.67 0.58 7.54
N ILE A 127 13.44 1.22 6.39
CA ILE A 127 13.59 0.56 5.10
C ILE A 127 15.08 0.24 4.99
N GLU A 128 15.46 -0.99 5.31
CA GLU A 128 16.84 -1.42 5.20
C GLU A 128 17.14 -1.73 3.74
N ILE A 129 17.90 -0.84 3.10
CA ILE A 129 18.48 -1.06 1.78
C ILE A 129 19.87 -1.67 1.99
N PRO A 130 20.19 -2.81 1.36
CA PRO A 130 21.53 -3.38 1.42
C PRO A 130 22.60 -2.38 0.97
N ALA A 131 23.73 -2.34 1.68
CA ALA A 131 24.84 -1.44 1.36
C ALA A 131 25.38 -1.72 -0.05
N GLY A 132 25.65 -0.66 -0.82
CA GLY A 132 26.18 -0.77 -2.19
C GLY A 132 25.12 -0.85 -3.30
N VAL A 133 23.83 -0.74 -2.96
CA VAL A 133 22.76 -0.58 -3.95
C VAL A 133 22.60 0.91 -4.29
N GLY A 134 23.03 1.30 -5.49
CA GLY A 134 22.57 2.54 -6.13
C GLY A 134 21.43 2.20 -7.09
N PRO A 135 20.33 2.98 -7.17
CA PRO A 135 20.08 4.28 -6.55
C PRO A 135 19.26 4.24 -5.24
N ALA A 136 19.94 4.24 -4.08
CA ALA A 136 19.30 4.07 -2.77
C ALA A 136 18.20 5.10 -2.46
N ASP A 137 18.44 6.40 -2.68
CA ASP A 137 17.44 7.42 -2.28
C ASP A 137 16.18 7.35 -3.17
N THR A 138 16.33 7.04 -4.46
CA THR A 138 15.19 6.84 -5.38
C THR A 138 14.36 5.64 -4.94
N ILE A 139 15.01 4.52 -4.59
CA ILE A 139 14.36 3.32 -4.09
C ILE A 139 13.67 3.61 -2.75
N GLU A 140 14.36 4.22 -1.79
CA GLU A 140 13.79 4.55 -0.48
C GLU A 140 12.57 5.47 -0.61
N ALA A 141 12.67 6.50 -1.46
CA ALA A 141 11.58 7.41 -1.74
C ALA A 141 10.39 6.71 -2.39
N ALA A 142 10.63 5.82 -3.35
CA ALA A 142 9.59 5.06 -4.04
C ALA A 142 8.88 4.07 -3.10
N VAL A 143 9.63 3.32 -2.27
CA VAL A 143 9.07 2.40 -1.27
C VAL A 143 8.22 3.17 -0.25
N ASP A 144 8.72 4.29 0.28
CA ASP A 144 7.97 5.15 1.20
C ASP A 144 6.69 5.70 0.56
N MET A 145 6.78 6.16 -0.70
CA MET A 145 5.64 6.71 -1.42
C MET A 145 4.59 5.64 -1.74
N THR A 146 5.03 4.43 -2.10
CA THR A 146 4.14 3.28 -2.31
C THR A 146 3.33 2.98 -1.05
N ARG A 147 4.01 2.86 0.11
CA ARG A 147 3.36 2.63 1.41
C ARG A 147 2.31 3.71 1.72
N LYS A 148 2.67 4.98 1.51
CA LYS A 148 1.77 6.12 1.75
C LYS A 148 0.57 6.13 0.81
N MET A 149 0.75 5.83 -0.48
CA MET A 149 -0.34 5.86 -1.46
C MET A 149 -1.29 4.69 -1.32
N LEU A 150 -0.80 3.50 -0.93
CA LEU A 150 -1.65 2.36 -0.54
C LEU A 150 -2.63 2.75 0.57
N GLU A 151 -2.14 3.41 1.62
CA GLU A 151 -2.99 3.84 2.74
C GLU A 151 -3.94 4.97 2.32
N ARG A 152 -3.45 6.00 1.61
CA ARG A 152 -4.23 7.21 1.30
C ARG A 152 -5.32 6.97 0.27
N MET A 153 -4.99 6.27 -0.82
CA MET A 153 -5.94 6.06 -1.92
C MET A 153 -6.84 4.86 -1.63
N ALA A 154 -6.24 3.74 -1.25
CA ALA A 154 -6.93 2.46 -1.14
C ALA A 154 -7.35 2.10 0.30
N GLY A 155 -6.90 2.86 1.31
CA GLY A 155 -7.14 2.52 2.72
C GLY A 155 -6.37 1.29 3.19
N LEU A 156 -5.39 0.84 2.39
CA LEU A 156 -4.66 -0.40 2.61
C LEU A 156 -3.45 -0.13 3.51
N LYS A 157 -3.52 -0.60 4.76
CA LYS A 157 -2.36 -0.60 5.65
C LYS A 157 -1.39 -1.67 5.16
N SER A 158 -0.13 -1.30 5.01
CA SER A 158 0.93 -2.18 4.52
C SER A 158 2.10 -2.27 5.49
N LYS A 159 2.73 -3.44 5.52
CA LYS A 159 4.01 -3.68 6.20
C LYS A 159 5.03 -4.11 5.16
N VAL A 160 6.12 -3.36 5.08
CA VAL A 160 7.19 -3.60 4.11
C VAL A 160 8.29 -4.41 4.81
N GLU A 161 8.63 -5.57 4.26
CA GLU A 161 9.78 -6.36 4.72
C GLU A 161 11.11 -5.70 4.28
N PRO A 162 12.23 -5.96 4.98
CA PRO A 162 13.56 -5.49 4.56
C PRO A 162 13.89 -5.89 3.12
N GLY A 163 14.61 -5.01 2.42
CA GLY A 163 14.99 -5.23 1.03
C GLY A 163 15.96 -6.40 0.88
N LYS A 164 15.67 -7.32 -0.02
CA LYS A 164 16.51 -8.49 -0.32
C LYS A 164 16.97 -8.46 -1.77
N MET A 165 18.24 -8.76 -1.99
CA MET A 165 18.76 -8.94 -3.34
C MET A 165 18.27 -10.30 -3.86
N GLU A 166 17.55 -10.28 -4.98
CA GLU A 166 17.02 -11.48 -5.63
C GLU A 166 17.54 -11.58 -7.06
N GLU A 167 17.95 -12.79 -7.42
CA GLU A 167 18.37 -13.17 -8.77
C GLU A 167 17.27 -13.98 -9.49
N SER A 168 16.20 -14.34 -8.77
CA SER A 168 15.07 -15.10 -9.31
C SER A 168 13.92 -14.18 -9.71
N ALA A 169 13.34 -14.44 -10.87
CA ALA A 169 12.08 -13.84 -11.31
C ALA A 169 10.83 -14.50 -10.67
N GLN A 170 11.00 -15.50 -9.81
CA GLN A 170 9.86 -16.18 -9.16
C GLN A 170 9.35 -15.38 -7.97
N LEU A 171 8.02 -15.35 -7.83
CA LEU A 171 7.33 -14.82 -6.67
C LEU A 171 6.97 -15.93 -5.69
N ASP A 172 6.82 -15.58 -4.41
CA ASP A 172 6.31 -16.47 -3.36
C ASP A 172 4.77 -16.57 -3.35
N PHE A 173 4.09 -15.95 -4.33
CA PHE A 173 2.64 -16.01 -4.53
C PHE A 173 2.29 -15.77 -6.02
N ASP A 174 1.06 -16.14 -6.40
CA ASP A 174 0.53 -15.87 -7.75
C ASP A 174 0.13 -14.38 -7.86
N ALA A 175 0.99 -13.57 -8.48
CA ALA A 175 0.64 -12.20 -8.83
C ALA A 175 -0.41 -12.17 -9.94
N HIS A 176 -1.31 -11.19 -9.85
CA HIS A 176 -2.35 -10.98 -10.85
C HIS A 176 -1.81 -10.36 -12.14
N LEU A 177 -0.88 -9.42 -11.99
CA LEU A 177 -0.20 -8.71 -13.06
C LEU A 177 1.07 -8.06 -12.50
N SER A 178 1.93 -7.55 -13.38
CA SER A 178 3.12 -6.78 -13.00
C SER A 178 3.18 -5.50 -13.82
N VAL A 179 3.26 -4.34 -13.15
CA VAL A 179 3.41 -3.03 -13.79
C VAL A 179 4.79 -2.47 -13.54
N ALA A 180 5.47 -2.05 -14.61
CA ALA A 180 6.76 -1.38 -14.56
C ALA A 180 6.66 0.12 -14.85
N VAL A 181 7.50 0.91 -14.18
CA VAL A 181 7.76 2.33 -14.45
C VAL A 181 9.26 2.58 -14.35
N ASP A 182 9.85 3.18 -15.38
CA ASP A 182 11.29 3.45 -15.41
C ASP A 182 11.57 4.85 -14.87
N PHE A 183 12.38 4.93 -13.81
CA PHE A 183 13.03 6.15 -13.38
C PHE A 183 14.30 6.35 -14.21
N THR A 184 14.45 7.53 -14.81
CA THR A 184 15.61 7.89 -15.63
C THR A 184 16.17 9.24 -15.23
N GLY A 185 17.48 9.46 -15.42
CA GLY A 185 18.12 10.76 -15.22
C GLY A 185 19.39 10.65 -14.39
N SER A 186 19.41 11.34 -13.24
CA SER A 186 20.54 11.27 -12.29
C SER A 186 20.73 9.87 -11.70
N GLU A 187 19.65 9.10 -11.63
CA GLU A 187 19.60 7.75 -11.10
C GLU A 187 18.63 6.94 -11.97
N ASN A 188 19.10 5.82 -12.52
CA ASN A 188 18.29 4.93 -13.34
C ASN A 188 17.88 3.71 -12.53
N SER A 189 16.59 3.40 -12.53
CA SER A 189 16.05 2.16 -11.96
C SER A 189 14.66 1.90 -12.51
N ARG A 190 14.28 0.62 -12.61
CA ARG A 190 12.91 0.24 -12.96
C ARG A 190 12.16 -0.20 -11.72
N TYR A 191 11.09 0.52 -11.40
CA TYR A 191 10.12 0.16 -10.38
C TYR A 191 9.14 -0.85 -10.96
N VAL A 192 8.87 -1.93 -10.23
CA VAL A 192 7.88 -2.94 -10.60
C VAL A 192 7.00 -3.25 -9.41
N LEU A 193 5.69 -3.16 -9.59
CA LEU A 193 4.69 -3.53 -8.59
C LEU A 193 3.87 -4.72 -9.09
N SER A 194 3.86 -5.80 -8.30
CA SER A 194 3.12 -7.03 -8.61
C SER A 194 2.17 -7.38 -7.47
N PRO A 195 0.87 -7.04 -7.56
CA PRO A 195 -0.11 -7.33 -6.52
C PRO A 195 -0.76 -8.72 -6.69
N SER A 196 -1.26 -9.31 -5.60
CA SER A 196 -2.22 -10.42 -5.69
C SER A 196 -3.55 -9.96 -6.30
N SER A 197 -4.38 -10.91 -6.76
CA SER A 197 -5.65 -10.60 -7.44
C SER A 197 -6.59 -9.75 -6.59
N GLU A 198 -6.71 -10.05 -5.30
CA GLU A 198 -7.55 -9.28 -4.37
C GLU A 198 -7.07 -7.84 -4.26
N VAL A 199 -5.75 -7.64 -4.19
CA VAL A 199 -5.14 -6.32 -4.05
C VAL A 199 -5.25 -5.53 -5.37
N ALA A 200 -5.09 -6.18 -6.52
CA ALA A 200 -5.24 -5.55 -7.83
C ALA A 200 -6.65 -4.95 -8.01
N VAL A 201 -7.69 -5.73 -7.71
CA VAL A 201 -9.09 -5.27 -7.76
C VAL A 201 -9.33 -4.14 -6.77
N TRP A 202 -8.71 -4.20 -5.59
CA TRP A 202 -8.84 -3.14 -4.58
C TRP A 202 -8.20 -1.83 -5.01
N LEU A 203 -7.00 -1.89 -5.59
CA LEU A 203 -6.33 -0.74 -6.19
C LEU A 203 -7.16 -0.16 -7.33
N ALA A 204 -7.68 -1.01 -8.21
CA ALA A 204 -8.55 -0.59 -9.29
C ALA A 204 -9.78 0.14 -8.76
N SER A 205 -10.44 -0.42 -7.74
CA SER A 205 -11.62 0.19 -7.12
C SER A 205 -11.32 1.57 -6.54
N ALA A 206 -10.16 1.72 -5.90
CA ALA A 206 -9.71 2.98 -5.31
C ALA A 206 -9.38 4.04 -6.37
N VAL A 207 -8.74 3.65 -7.47
CA VAL A 207 -8.36 4.55 -8.55
C VAL A 207 -9.59 5.00 -9.35
N LEU A 208 -10.50 4.08 -9.66
CA LEU A 208 -11.74 4.35 -10.38
C LEU A 208 -12.79 5.07 -9.52
N GLY A 209 -12.71 4.91 -8.20
CA GLY A 209 -13.68 5.48 -7.26
C GLY A 209 -15.00 4.71 -7.18
N GLN A 210 -15.04 3.47 -7.69
CA GLN A 210 -16.19 2.58 -7.69
C GLN A 210 -15.73 1.12 -7.52
N ASP A 211 -16.66 0.19 -7.25
CA ASP A 211 -16.33 -1.23 -7.13
C ASP A 211 -15.85 -1.80 -8.48
N ALA A 212 -14.62 -2.34 -8.51
CA ALA A 212 -14.00 -2.90 -9.70
C ALA A 212 -14.11 -4.42 -9.81
N THR A 213 -14.83 -5.11 -8.91
CA THR A 213 -14.93 -6.58 -8.89
C THR A 213 -15.49 -7.20 -10.16
N ARG A 214 -16.26 -6.44 -10.94
CA ARG A 214 -16.91 -6.89 -12.18
C ARG A 214 -16.30 -6.28 -13.44
N GLU A 215 -15.21 -5.54 -13.29
CA GLU A 215 -14.51 -4.90 -14.40
C GLU A 215 -13.67 -5.91 -15.18
N SER A 216 -13.31 -5.56 -16.42
CA SER A 216 -12.43 -6.39 -17.23
C SER A 216 -10.99 -6.35 -16.72
N GLU A 217 -10.20 -7.38 -17.05
CA GLU A 217 -8.75 -7.40 -16.73
C GLU A 217 -8.02 -6.18 -17.29
N GLU A 218 -8.41 -5.69 -18.46
CA GLU A 218 -7.84 -4.48 -19.07
C GLU A 218 -8.10 -3.23 -18.21
N VAL A 219 -9.33 -3.08 -17.69
CA VAL A 219 -9.70 -1.95 -16.82
C VAL A 219 -8.97 -2.03 -15.48
N VAL A 220 -8.86 -3.22 -14.89
CA VAL A 220 -8.08 -3.44 -13.66
C VAL A 220 -6.61 -3.10 -13.91
N ALA A 221 -6.03 -3.58 -15.01
CA ALA A 221 -4.64 -3.33 -15.35
C ALA A 221 -4.35 -1.84 -15.59
N ASP A 222 -5.21 -1.13 -16.32
CA ASP A 222 -5.04 0.30 -16.54
C ASP A 222 -5.18 1.12 -15.25
N ALA A 223 -6.07 0.70 -14.34
CA ALA A 223 -6.18 1.34 -13.04
C ALA A 223 -4.93 1.09 -12.17
N VAL A 224 -4.32 -0.10 -12.21
CA VAL A 224 -3.05 -0.37 -11.52
C VAL A 224 -1.88 0.38 -12.17
N LYS A 225 -1.87 0.55 -13.49
CA LYS A 225 -0.91 1.42 -14.20
C LYS A 225 -1.01 2.86 -13.69
N GLU A 226 -2.22 3.39 -13.60
CA GLU A 226 -2.46 4.74 -13.08
C GLU A 226 -2.01 4.87 -11.62
N PHE A 227 -2.27 3.86 -10.78
CA PHE A 227 -1.73 3.83 -9.43
C PHE A 227 -0.20 3.91 -9.40
N CYS A 228 0.50 3.10 -10.20
CA CYS A 228 1.97 3.12 -10.26
C CYS A 228 2.49 4.46 -10.77
N ASN A 229 1.81 5.07 -11.75
CA ASN A 229 2.14 6.40 -12.25
C ASN A 229 1.99 7.48 -11.17
N ILE A 230 0.93 7.44 -10.37
CA ILE A 230 0.73 8.32 -9.22
C ILE A 230 1.88 8.17 -8.21
N VAL A 231 2.22 6.93 -7.84
CA VAL A 231 3.32 6.63 -6.91
C VAL A 231 4.66 7.18 -7.43
N CYS A 232 5.02 6.86 -8.67
CA CYS A 232 6.30 7.25 -9.24
C CYS A 232 6.37 8.77 -9.51
N GLY A 233 5.28 9.40 -9.91
CA GLY A 233 5.20 10.85 -10.10
C GLY A 233 5.40 11.62 -8.79
N ASN A 234 4.77 11.17 -7.70
CA ASN A 234 5.00 11.77 -6.37
C ASN A 234 6.43 11.52 -5.87
N THR A 235 7.01 10.37 -6.22
CA THR A 235 8.41 10.06 -5.90
C THR A 235 9.35 11.05 -6.61
N VAL A 236 9.17 11.29 -7.90
CA VAL A 236 9.91 12.31 -8.65
C VAL A 236 9.78 13.70 -8.01
N ALA A 237 8.56 14.10 -7.64
CA ALA A 237 8.33 15.39 -7.00
C ALA A 237 9.11 15.53 -5.68
N LYS A 238 9.18 14.45 -4.88
CA LYS A 238 9.97 14.40 -3.63
C LYS A 238 11.48 14.48 -3.90
N LEU A 239 11.98 13.72 -4.88
CA LEU A 239 13.40 13.71 -5.25
C LEU A 239 13.85 15.07 -5.83
N SER A 240 12.98 15.74 -6.58
CA SER A 240 13.23 17.08 -7.12
C SER A 240 13.42 18.13 -6.02
N GLN A 241 12.65 18.06 -4.93
CA GLN A 241 12.83 18.92 -3.74
C GLN A 241 14.19 18.70 -3.06
N GLN A 242 14.77 17.51 -3.22
CA GLN A 242 16.11 17.16 -2.73
C GLN A 242 17.22 17.50 -3.74
N GLY A 243 16.88 18.14 -4.86
CA GLY A 243 17.83 18.56 -5.90
C GLY A 243 18.21 17.47 -6.91
N LYS A 244 17.53 16.31 -6.90
CA LYS A 244 17.75 15.26 -7.90
C LYS A 244 16.91 15.50 -9.14
N ILE A 245 17.47 15.17 -10.31
CA ILE A 245 16.79 15.27 -11.60
C ILE A 245 16.46 13.85 -12.02
N VAL A 246 15.20 13.46 -11.86
CA VAL A 246 14.68 12.14 -12.20
C VAL A 246 13.35 12.35 -12.95
N GLU A 247 13.14 11.59 -14.01
CA GLU A 247 11.90 11.55 -14.79
C GLU A 247 11.37 10.12 -14.81
N ILE A 248 10.08 9.95 -15.13
CA ILE A 248 9.43 8.63 -15.22
C ILE A 248 8.91 8.35 -16.62
N SER A 249 9.05 7.11 -17.08
CA SER A 249 8.39 6.62 -18.29
C SER A 249 6.89 6.38 -18.05
N PRO A 250 6.07 6.28 -19.12
CA PRO A 250 4.73 5.72 -19.00
C PRO A 250 4.78 4.30 -18.40
N PRO A 251 3.75 3.90 -17.62
CA PRO A 251 3.67 2.57 -17.04
C PRO A 251 3.42 1.50 -18.10
N LEU A 252 4.07 0.34 -17.95
CA LEU A 252 3.98 -0.80 -18.85
C LEU A 252 3.55 -2.06 -18.10
N LEU A 253 2.74 -2.92 -18.73
CA LEU A 253 2.55 -4.28 -18.23
C LEU A 253 3.74 -5.14 -18.63
N LEU A 254 4.17 -5.99 -17.71
CA LEU A 254 5.20 -6.98 -17.98
C LEU A 254 4.57 -8.35 -18.18
N ASP A 255 5.00 -9.04 -19.23
CA ASP A 255 4.69 -10.45 -19.44
C ASP A 255 5.54 -11.34 -18.51
N ASP A 256 6.80 -10.96 -18.29
CA ASP A 256 7.76 -11.63 -17.42
C ASP A 256 8.41 -10.65 -16.44
N LEU A 257 8.64 -11.09 -15.20
CA LEU A 257 9.31 -10.28 -14.18
C LEU A 257 10.81 -10.10 -14.49
N PRO A 258 11.39 -8.93 -14.21
CA PRO A 258 12.82 -8.72 -14.37
C PRO A 258 13.61 -9.65 -13.41
N GLY A 259 14.72 -10.19 -13.93
CA GLY A 259 15.53 -11.23 -13.28
C GLY A 259 15.48 -12.61 -13.95
N THR A 260 14.77 -12.80 -15.06
CA THR A 260 14.63 -14.10 -15.75
C THR A 260 15.91 -14.60 -16.44
N ASP A 261 16.79 -13.68 -16.88
CA ASP A 261 17.97 -14.01 -17.69
C ASP A 261 19.31 -14.05 -16.91
N GLY A 262 19.27 -14.06 -15.57
CA GLY A 262 20.45 -14.30 -14.72
C GLY A 262 21.53 -13.21 -14.71
N ALA A 263 21.31 -12.09 -15.42
CA ALA A 263 22.25 -10.96 -15.48
C ALA A 263 21.78 -9.74 -14.65
N GLU A 264 20.53 -9.68 -14.24
CA GLU A 264 19.93 -8.46 -13.68
C GLU A 264 19.68 -8.61 -12.19
N ARG A 265 20.40 -7.82 -11.38
CA ARG A 265 20.22 -7.79 -9.93
C ARG A 265 18.99 -6.96 -9.59
N CYS A 266 18.02 -7.59 -8.92
CA CYS A 266 16.84 -6.91 -8.42
C CYS A 266 16.91 -6.74 -6.91
N LEU A 267 16.49 -5.58 -6.42
CA LEU A 267 16.20 -5.39 -5.00
C LEU A 267 14.69 -5.54 -4.81
N VAL A 268 14.30 -6.49 -3.97
CA VAL A 268 12.90 -6.86 -3.75
C VAL A 268 12.47 -6.49 -2.33
N PHE A 269 11.30 -5.89 -2.22
CA PHE A 269 10.62 -5.55 -0.98
C PHE A 269 9.26 -6.26 -0.96
N PRO A 270 9.14 -7.39 -0.25
CA PRO A 270 7.85 -8.00 0.00
C PRO A 270 6.99 -7.04 0.83
N VAL A 271 5.78 -6.76 0.36
CA VAL A 271 4.81 -5.90 1.04
C VAL A 271 3.59 -6.74 1.42
N ARG A 272 3.36 -6.86 2.72
CA ARG A 272 2.18 -7.53 3.26
C ARG A 272 1.05 -6.53 3.47
N LEU A 273 -0.18 -6.95 3.25
CA LEU A 273 -1.41 -6.23 3.53
C LEU A 273 -2.41 -7.17 4.22
N SER A 274 -3.50 -6.66 4.79
CA SER A 274 -4.52 -7.54 5.37
C SER A 274 -5.32 -8.26 4.28
N GLU A 275 -5.44 -7.63 3.12
CA GLU A 275 -6.20 -8.05 1.95
C GLU A 275 -5.39 -8.96 1.01
N GLY A 276 -4.06 -9.00 1.15
CA GLY A 276 -3.20 -9.77 0.26
C GLY A 276 -1.73 -9.35 0.32
N ARG A 277 -1.03 -9.51 -0.81
CA ARG A 277 0.42 -9.35 -0.92
C ARG A 277 0.77 -8.52 -2.15
N ILE A 278 1.89 -7.80 -2.07
CA ILE A 278 2.52 -7.10 -3.19
C ILE A 278 4.01 -7.46 -3.18
N ASP A 279 4.57 -7.78 -4.34
CA ASP A 279 6.01 -7.76 -4.59
C ASP A 279 6.39 -6.40 -5.17
N LEU A 280 7.21 -5.65 -4.45
CA LEU A 280 7.75 -4.39 -4.94
C LEU A 280 9.23 -4.58 -5.29
N ARG A 281 9.56 -4.42 -6.56
CA ARG A 281 10.87 -4.78 -7.10
C ARG A 281 11.52 -3.60 -7.81
N PHE A 282 12.82 -3.46 -7.62
CA PHE A 282 13.65 -2.46 -8.29
C PHE A 282 14.74 -3.17 -9.07
N GLN A 283 14.64 -3.11 -10.39
CA GLN A 283 15.72 -3.53 -11.27
C GLN A 283 16.76 -2.41 -11.34
N LEU A 284 17.99 -2.75 -10.99
CA LEU A 284 19.13 -1.85 -10.98
C LEU A 284 19.85 -1.95 -12.33
N GLU A 285 20.13 -0.82 -12.98
CA GLU A 285 21.05 -0.86 -14.13
C GLU A 285 22.44 -1.29 -13.63
N GLN A 286 23.05 -2.28 -14.30
CA GLN A 286 24.47 -2.53 -14.08
C GLN A 286 25.23 -1.28 -14.51
N SER A 287 25.93 -0.62 -13.58
CA SER A 287 27.00 0.30 -13.94
C SER A 287 27.92 -0.45 -14.90
N ALA A 288 28.02 0.01 -16.14
CA ALA A 288 28.92 -0.57 -17.13
C ALA A 288 30.28 -0.79 -16.46
N ARG A 289 30.70 -2.06 -16.35
CA ARG A 289 32.06 -2.38 -15.95
C ARG A 289 32.98 -1.72 -16.98
N THR A 290 33.60 -0.61 -16.61
CA THR A 290 34.73 -0.04 -17.34
C THR A 290 35.89 -1.01 -17.37
#